data_AF-A0A7J5U606-F1
#
_entry.id   AF-A0A7J5U606-F1
#
_cell.length_a   1.000
_cell.length_b   1.000
_cell.length_c   1.000
_cell.angle_alpha   90.00
_cell.angle_beta   90.00
_cell.angle_gamma   90.00
#
_symmetry.space_group_name_H-M   'P 1'
#
loop_
_entity.id
_entity.type
_entity.pdbx_description
1 polymer ?
#
loop_
_entity_poly.entity_id
_entity_poly.type
_entity_poly.pdbx_seq_one_letter_code
_entity_poly.pdbx_strand_id
1 'polypeptide(L)' 'MKSLELLTTTTYNAPAAVPARRHKANGTATAALLIQIASEMLTTSPTLRKRLGVTLTDLAAAEKVRKELSRKGL' A
#
# COMPACT_ATOMS: atom_id res chain seq x y z
N MET A 1 31.54 32.15 8.19
CA MET A 1 30.63 31.70 7.12
C MET A 1 29.42 31.04 7.75
N LYS A 2 28.25 31.24 7.16
CA LYS A 2 26.91 31.06 7.75
C LYS A 2 26.57 29.60 8.10
N SER A 3 25.80 29.50 9.19
CA SER A 3 25.16 28.31 9.80
C SER A 3 24.50 27.38 8.78
N LEU A 4 24.76 26.07 8.89
CA LEU A 4 23.90 25.02 8.34
C LEU A 4 22.89 24.65 9.41
N GLU A 5 21.84 25.47 9.47
CA GLU A 5 20.62 25.21 10.21
C GLU A 5 19.90 23.98 9.61
N LEU A 6 19.56 23.03 10.48
CA LEU A 6 18.30 22.28 10.49
C LEU A 6 17.97 21.37 9.28
N LEU A 7 18.31 20.08 9.40
CA LEU A 7 17.35 19.03 9.06
C LEU A 7 17.04 18.26 10.33
N THR A 8 15.97 18.68 11.00
CA THR A 8 15.43 17.99 12.16
C THR A 8 14.86 16.66 11.68
N THR A 9 15.42 15.55 12.17
CA THR A 9 14.75 14.25 12.08
C THR A 9 13.46 14.38 12.88
N THR A 10 12.35 14.60 12.18
CA THR A 10 11.02 14.50 12.78
C THR A 10 10.77 13.03 13.04
N THR A 11 11.23 12.55 14.19
CA THR A 11 10.85 11.26 14.76
C THR A 11 9.36 11.35 15.06
N TYR A 12 8.54 10.66 14.26
CA TYR A 12 7.10 10.56 14.48
C TYR A 12 6.87 9.78 15.78
N ASN A 13 6.70 10.51 16.89
CA ASN A 13 6.48 9.93 18.22
C ASN A 13 5.01 9.48 18.29
N ALA A 14 4.71 8.27 17.86
CA ALA A 14 3.38 7.69 18.03
C ALA A 14 3.12 7.47 19.53
N PRO A 15 2.03 8.02 20.11
CA PRO A 15 1.71 7.77 21.51
C PRO A 15 1.44 6.28 21.72
N ALA A 16 1.94 5.75 22.85
CA ALA A 16 1.78 4.36 23.25
C ALA A 16 0.32 3.90 23.08
N ALA A 17 0.12 2.89 22.23
CA ALA A 17 -1.20 2.43 21.83
C ALA A 17 -1.96 1.86 23.04
N VAL A 18 -3.07 2.51 23.38
CA VAL A 18 -4.16 1.90 24.14
C VAL A 18 -4.54 0.60 23.40
N PRO A 19 -4.78 -0.54 24.07
CA PRO A 19 -5.23 -1.76 23.39
C PRO A 19 -6.64 -1.51 22.85
N ALA A 20 -6.70 -0.95 21.64
CA ALA A 20 -7.94 -0.79 20.90
C ALA A 20 -8.52 -2.19 20.70
N ARG A 21 -9.78 -2.37 21.08
CA ARG A 21 -10.58 -3.52 20.67
C ARG A 21 -10.43 -3.61 19.15
N ARG A 22 -9.64 -4.58 18.67
CA ARG A 22 -9.46 -4.85 17.25
C ARG A 22 -10.83 -5.28 16.73
N HIS A 23 -11.66 -4.34 16.30
CA HIS A 23 -12.74 -4.65 15.39
C HIS A 23 -12.10 -5.48 14.28
N LYS A 24 -12.67 -6.65 13.97
CA LYS A 24 -12.21 -7.47 12.85
C LYS A 24 -12.36 -6.62 11.59
N ALA A 25 -11.32 -5.88 11.24
CA ALA A 25 -11.25 -5.15 10.00
C ALA A 25 -11.42 -6.17 8.90
N ASN A 26 -12.26 -5.86 7.91
CA ASN A 26 -12.53 -6.76 6.80
C ASN A 26 -11.28 -6.82 5.91
N GLY A 27 -10.27 -7.58 6.34
CA GLY A 27 -8.92 -7.56 5.78
C GLY A 27 -8.88 -8.00 4.32
N THR A 28 -9.86 -8.80 3.89
CA THR A 28 -10.07 -9.19 2.49
C THR A 28 -10.49 -7.98 1.64
N ALA A 29 -11.45 -7.19 2.13
CA ALA A 29 -11.89 -5.96 1.46
C ALA A 29 -10.77 -4.92 1.40
N THR A 30 -10.02 -4.73 2.49
CA THR A 30 -8.86 -3.83 2.51
C THR A 30 -7.76 -4.29 1.55
N ALA A 31 -7.45 -5.59 1.53
CA ALA A 31 -6.45 -6.13 0.60
C ALA A 31 -6.89 -5.96 -0.87
N ALA A 32 -8.17 -6.20 -1.18
CA ALA A 32 -8.71 -5.98 -2.53
C ALA A 32 -8.57 -4.50 -2.97
N LEU A 33 -8.85 -3.55 -2.06
CA LEU A 33 -8.68 -2.12 -2.31
C LEU A 33 -7.21 -1.75 -2.56
N LEU A 34 -6.30 -2.25 -1.72
CA LEU A 34 -4.86 -1.98 -1.88
C LEU A 34 -4.31 -2.52 -3.20
N ILE A 35 -4.74 -3.72 -3.62
CA ILE A 35 -4.37 -4.29 -4.91
C ILE A 35 -4.88 -3.43 -6.06
N GLN A 36 -6.11 -2.89 -5.96
CA GLN A 36 -6.65 -2.02 -6.97
C GLN A 36 -5.83 -0.74 -7.13
N ILE A 37 -5.54 -0.05 -6.02
CA ILE A 37 -4.76 1.19 -6.02
C ILE A 37 -3.37 0.94 -6.61
N ALA A 38 -2.68 -0.12 -6.16
CA ALA A 38 -1.36 -0.46 -6.66
C ALA A 38 -1.38 -0.79 -8.16
N SER A 39 -2.39 -1.54 -8.63
CA SER A 39 -2.54 -1.89 -10.04
C SER A 39 -2.75 -0.65 -10.91
N GLU A 40 -3.55 0.31 -10.45
CA GLU A 40 -3.79 1.58 -11.12
C GLU A 40 -2.54 2.45 -11.19
N MET A 41 -1.79 2.57 -10.08
CA MET A 41 -0.51 3.29 -10.04
C MET A 41 0.52 2.70 -11.01
N LEU A 42 0.66 1.38 -11.05
CA LEU A 42 1.64 0.67 -11.90
C LEU A 42 1.23 0.60 -13.37
N THR A 43 -0.07 0.69 -13.65
CA THR A 43 -0.58 0.84 -15.02
C THR A 43 -0.34 2.25 -15.53
N THR A 44 -0.59 3.26 -14.68
CA THR A 44 -0.38 4.68 -15.00
C THR A 44 1.10 5.04 -15.14
N SER A 45 1.99 4.40 -14.37
CA SER A 45 3.44 4.65 -14.41
C SER A 45 4.24 3.42 -14.86
N PRO A 46 4.53 3.29 -16.17
CA PRO A 46 5.39 2.22 -16.69
C PRO A 46 6.81 2.27 -16.14
N THR A 47 7.33 3.45 -15.78
CA THR A 47 8.65 3.63 -15.18
C THR A 47 8.70 3.06 -13.76
N LEU A 48 7.69 3.34 -12.92
CA LEU A 48 7.59 2.76 -11.58
C LEU A 48 7.47 1.24 -11.66
N ARG A 49 6.63 0.74 -12.57
CA ARG A 49 6.46 -0.70 -12.80
C ARG A 49 7.79 -1.39 -13.14
N LYS A 50 8.55 -0.82 -14.08
CA LYS A 50 9.89 -1.32 -14.44
C LYS A 50 10.87 -1.25 -13.27
N ARG A 51 10.88 -0.15 -12.50
CA ARG A 51 11.76 0.03 -11.33
C ARG A 51 11.50 -1.02 -10.25
N LEU A 52 10.26 -1.42 -10.07
CA LEU A 52 9.86 -2.46 -9.11
C LEU A 52 9.99 -3.89 -9.67
N GLY A 53 10.41 -4.06 -10.93
CA GLY A 53 10.53 -5.37 -11.56
C GLY A 53 9.18 -6.07 -11.80
N VAL A 54 8.07 -5.33 -11.79
CA VAL A 54 6.73 -5.89 -11.96
C VAL A 54 6.43 -6.05 -13.44
N THR A 55 5.96 -7.22 -13.85
CA THR A 55 5.58 -7.50 -15.24
C THR A 55 4.09 -7.26 -15.48
N LEU A 56 3.67 -7.25 -16.75
CA LEU A 56 2.23 -7.21 -17.09
C LEU A 56 1.52 -8.50 -16.62
N THR A 57 2.23 -9.62 -16.59
CA THR A 57 1.73 -10.90 -16.08
C THR A 57 1.43 -10.80 -14.58
N ASP A 58 2.29 -10.15 -13.81
CA ASP A 58 2.08 -9.94 -12.37
C ASP A 58 0.86 -9.05 -12.11
N LEU A 59 0.65 -8.00 -12.92
CA LEU A 59 -0.57 -7.19 -12.85
C LEU A 59 -1.84 -8.00 -13.14
N ALA A 60 -1.79 -8.88 -14.14
CA ALA A 60 -2.92 -9.77 -14.44
C ALA A 60 -3.18 -10.79 -13.32
N ALA A 61 -2.13 -11.30 -12.67
CA ALA A 61 -2.24 -12.17 -11.51
C ALA A 61 -2.82 -11.43 -10.29
N ALA A 62 -2.36 -10.21 -10.02
CA ALA A 62 -2.88 -9.36 -8.96
C ALA A 62 -4.38 -9.10 -9.13
N GLU A 63 -4.83 -8.84 -10.36
CA GLU A 63 -6.25 -8.63 -10.67
C GLU A 63 -7.10 -9.90 -10.41
N LYS A 64 -6.57 -11.10 -10.66
CA LYS A 64 -7.25 -12.36 -10.30
C LYS A 64 -7.42 -12.49 -8.79
N VAL A 65 -6.36 -12.19 -8.03
CA VAL A 65 -6.38 -12.22 -6.56
C VAL A 65 -7.37 -11.18 -6.01
N ARG A 66 -7.40 -9.97 -6.56
CA ARG A 66 -8.39 -8.95 -6.20
C ARG A 66 -9.81 -9.47 -6.33
N LYS A 67 -10.16 -10.03 -7.50
CA LYS A 67 -11.50 -10.60 -7.75
C LYS A 67 -11.84 -11.74 -6.79
N GLU A 68 -10.86 -12.56 -6.42
CA GLU A 68 -11.07 -13.62 -5.44
C GLU A 68 -11.31 -13.08 -4.04
N LEU A 69 -10.54 -12.09 -3.60
CA LEU A 69 -10.71 -11.42 -2.31
C LEU A 69 -12.06 -10.70 -2.22
N SER A 70 -12.50 -10.03 -3.29
CA SER A 70 -13.82 -9.40 -3.34
C SER A 70 -14.97 -10.41 -3.20
N ARG A 71 -14.82 -11.63 -3.74
CA ARG A 71 -15.82 -12.70 -3.58
C ARG A 71 -15.82 -13.31 -2.18
N LYS A 72 -14.66 -13.36 -1.50
CA LYS A 72 -14.50 -13.91 -0.15
C LYS A 72 -14.85 -12.91 0.96
N GLY A 73 -14.86 -11.61 0.65
CA GLY A 73 -15.12 -10.52 1.59
C GLY A 73 -16.56 -9.97 1.58
N LEU A 74 -17.38 -10.43 0.62
CA LEU A 74 -18.85 -10.34 0.63
C LEU A 74 -19.43 -11.51 1.43
#